data_AF-A0A6I3X1S9-F1
#
_entry.id   AF-A0A6I3X1S9-F1
#
_cell.length_a   1.000
_cell.length_b   1.000
_cell.length_c   1.000
_cell.angle_alpha   90.00
_cell.angle_beta   90.00
_cell.angle_gamma   90.00
#
_symmetry.space_group_name_H-M   'P 1'
#
loop_
_entity.id
_entity.type
_entity.pdbx_description
1 polymer ?
#
loop_
_entity_poly.entity_id
_entity_poly.type
_entity_poly.pdbx_seq_one_letter_code
_entity_poly.pdbx_strand_id
1 'polypeptide(L)'
;MARVLVTEEIAESGLNALRAAGHDVDVQLGLSPEALIATIPGAHALIIRSATQVDAPTLEAGKDLVVVGRAGIGLDNVDVNRATELGVM
;
A
#
# COMPACT_ATOMS: atom_id res chain seq x y z
N MET A 1 1.91 -13.41 -9.75
CA MET A 1 2.94 -12.54 -9.15
C MET A 1 2.30 -11.18 -8.96
N ALA A 2 2.31 -10.67 -7.73
CA ALA A 2 1.65 -9.42 -7.39
C ALA A 2 2.72 -8.36 -7.11
N ARG A 3 2.49 -7.11 -7.53
CA ARG A 3 3.32 -5.97 -7.13
C ARG A 3 2.86 -5.45 -5.78
N VAL A 4 3.77 -5.45 -4.80
CA VAL A 4 3.56 -4.99 -3.44
C VAL A 4 4.33 -3.70 -3.26
N LEU A 5 3.61 -2.58 -3.22
CA LEU A 5 4.18 -1.26 -3.01
C LEU A 5 4.35 -1.03 -1.50
N VAL A 6 5.55 -0.66 -1.07
CA VAL A 6 5.88 -0.38 0.33
C VAL A 6 6.37 1.05 0.45
N THR A 7 5.62 1.91 1.14
CA THR A 7 5.90 3.36 1.16
C THR A 7 6.66 3.84 2.40
N GLU A 8 6.83 2.97 3.38
CA GLU A 8 7.46 3.26 4.66
C GLU A 8 8.35 2.11 5.11
N GLU A 9 9.33 2.43 5.96
CA GLU A 9 10.25 1.42 6.49
C GLU A 9 9.49 0.40 7.36
N ILE A 10 9.63 -0.87 6.99
CA ILE A 10 9.14 -2.03 7.73
C ILE A 10 10.26 -3.04 7.95
N ALA A 11 10.04 -4.00 8.85
CA ALA A 11 11.03 -5.02 9.15
C ALA A 11 11.45 -5.80 7.90
N GLU A 12 12.77 -5.98 7.73
CA GLU A 12 13.36 -6.68 6.59
C GLU A 12 12.83 -8.12 6.45
N SER A 13 12.54 -8.77 7.57
CA SER A 13 11.91 -10.10 7.60
C SER A 13 10.56 -10.14 6.87
N GLY A 14 9.76 -9.07 6.95
CA GLY A 14 8.49 -8.95 6.24
C GLY A 14 8.70 -8.80 4.73
N LEU A 15 9.65 -7.96 4.32
CA LEU A 15 10.02 -7.79 2.91
C LEU A 15 10.53 -9.11 2.31
N ASN A 16 11.38 -9.82 3.05
CA ASN A 16 11.93 -11.09 2.63
C ASN A 16 10.87 -12.19 2.53
N ALA A 17 9.88 -12.21 3.44
CA ALA A 17 8.75 -13.13 3.35
C ALA A 17 7.92 -12.90 2.08
N LEU A 18 7.64 -11.64 1.73
CA LEU A 18 6.92 -11.28 0.50
C LEU A 18 7.69 -11.68 -0.77
N ARG A 19 9.01 -11.41 -0.80
CA ARG A 19 9.88 -11.83 -1.91
C ARG A 19 9.96 -13.36 -2.02
N ALA A 20 10.09 -14.06 -0.91
CA ALA A 20 10.13 -15.52 -0.87
C ALA A 20 8.81 -16.16 -1.34
N ALA A 21 7.68 -15.48 -1.14
CA ALA A 21 6.38 -15.87 -1.68
C ALA A 21 6.22 -15.59 -3.19
N GLY A 22 7.23 -15.00 -3.86
CA GLY A 22 7.24 -14.74 -5.29
C GLY A 22 6.53 -13.45 -5.70
N HIS A 23 6.40 -12.49 -4.79
CA HIS A 23 5.88 -11.16 -5.09
C HIS A 23 7.00 -10.20 -5.51
N ASP A 24 6.62 -9.21 -6.32
CA ASP A 24 7.51 -8.09 -6.64
C ASP A 24 7.37 -7.03 -5.55
N VAL A 25 8.42 -6.84 -4.75
CA VAL A 25 8.40 -5.93 -3.60
C VAL A 25 9.07 -4.62 -4.01
N ASP A 26 8.23 -3.62 -4.28
CA ASP A 26 8.62 -2.28 -4.71
C ASP A 26 8.64 -1.34 -3.50
N VAL A 27 9.84 -0.95 -3.06
CA VAL A 27 10.02 -0.11 -1.87
C VAL A 27 10.29 1.33 -2.32
N GLN A 28 9.33 2.22 -2.05
CA GLN A 28 9.35 3.63 -2.45
C GLN A 28 9.10 4.51 -1.23
N LEU A 29 10.16 4.89 -0.54
CA LEU A 29 10.06 5.56 0.76
C LEU A 29 9.81 7.07 0.61
N GLY A 30 9.03 7.63 1.54
CA GLY A 30 8.89 9.09 1.69
C GLY A 30 8.16 9.79 0.53
N LEU A 31 7.26 9.07 -0.14
CA LEU A 31 6.44 9.64 -1.21
C LEU A 31 5.53 10.75 -0.67
N SER A 32 5.41 11.84 -1.43
CA SER A 32 4.32 12.79 -1.24
C SER A 32 2.99 12.16 -1.66
N PRO A 33 1.83 12.71 -1.23
CA PRO A 33 0.52 12.21 -1.67
C PRO A 33 0.38 12.15 -3.20
N GLU A 34 0.88 13.17 -3.90
CA GLU A 34 0.88 13.23 -5.36
C GLU A 34 1.76 12.15 -5.99
N ALA A 35 2.95 11.92 -5.42
CA ALA A 35 3.86 10.88 -5.89
C ALA A 35 3.30 9.48 -5.63
N LEU A 36 2.59 9.28 -4.52
CA LEU A 36 1.89 8.04 -4.20
C LEU A 36 0.82 7.74 -5.26
N ILE A 37 -0.04 8.71 -5.57
CA ILE A 37 -1.08 8.58 -6.60
C ILE A 37 -0.47 8.25 -7.97
N ALA A 38 0.69 8.81 -8.29
CA ALA A 38 1.40 8.51 -9.54
C ALA A 38 2.04 7.11 -9.55
N THR A 39 2.41 6.57 -8.39
CA THR A 39 3.17 5.31 -8.24
C THR A 39 2.29 4.09 -8.03
N ILE A 40 1.12 4.28 -7.42
CA ILE A 40 0.19 3.20 -7.05
C ILE A 40 -0.44 2.42 -8.23
N PRO A 41 -0.61 2.97 -9.47
CA PRO A 41 -1.17 2.19 -10.57
C PRO A 41 -0.38 0.90 -10.84
N GLY A 42 -1.07 -0.23 -11.02
CA GLY A 42 -0.48 -1.56 -11.18
C GLY A 42 -0.01 -2.24 -9.88
N ALA A 43 -0.08 -1.56 -8.73
CA ALA A 43 0.13 -2.22 -7.43
C ALA A 43 -1.11 -3.02 -7.05
N HIS A 44 -0.89 -4.24 -6.55
CA HIS A 44 -1.95 -5.13 -6.07
C HIS A 44 -2.09 -5.09 -4.55
N ALA A 45 -1.01 -4.73 -3.86
CA ALA A 45 -0.99 -4.52 -2.42
C ALA A 45 -0.21 -3.25 -2.11
N LEU A 46 -0.67 -2.52 -1.10
CA LEU A 46 0.02 -1.36 -0.54
C LEU A 46 0.32 -1.63 0.93
N ILE A 47 1.58 -1.45 1.33
CA ILE A 47 2.01 -1.55 2.72
C ILE A 47 2.47 -0.19 3.21
N ILE A 48 1.82 0.29 4.27
CA ILE A 48 2.07 1.59 4.90
C ILE A 48 2.37 1.43 6.39
N ARG A 49 2.75 2.54 7.03
CA ARG A 49 2.75 2.70 8.49
C ARG A 49 1.87 3.87 8.90
N SER A 50 2.47 4.93 9.46
CA SER A 50 1.73 6.02 10.10
C SER A 50 1.85 7.34 9.34
N ALA A 51 2.84 7.47 8.45
CA ALA A 51 3.09 8.70 7.71
C ALA A 51 2.30 8.75 6.39
N THR A 52 2.16 7.62 5.70
CA THR A 52 1.44 7.57 4.42
C THR A 52 -0.06 7.70 4.67
N GLN A 53 -0.70 8.64 3.97
CA GLN A 53 -2.16 8.75 3.98
C GLN A 53 -2.76 8.04 2.77
N VAL A 54 -3.72 7.15 3.02
CA VAL A 54 -4.44 6.39 2.00
C VAL A 54 -5.88 6.88 1.96
N ASP A 55 -6.06 7.96 1.21
CA ASP A 55 -7.34 8.65 1.01
C ASP A 55 -8.04 8.17 -0.27
N ALA A 56 -9.25 8.68 -0.52
CA ALA A 56 -10.03 8.31 -1.70
C ALA A 56 -9.28 8.48 -3.04
N PRO A 57 -8.58 9.61 -3.31
CA PRO A 57 -7.77 9.75 -4.53
C PRO A 57 -6.70 8.67 -4.69
N THR A 58 -6.03 8.32 -3.58
CA THR A 58 -5.02 7.24 -3.59
C THR A 58 -5.65 5.90 -3.95
N LEU A 59 -6.78 5.55 -3.32
CA LEU A 59 -7.48 4.30 -3.56
C LEU A 59 -8.06 4.23 -5.00
N GLU A 60 -8.58 5.34 -5.51
CA GLU A 60 -9.13 5.42 -6.88
C GLU A 60 -8.05 5.32 -7.97
N ALA A 61 -6.84 5.82 -7.69
CA ALA A 61 -5.70 5.66 -8.59
C ALA A 61 -5.19 4.20 -8.62
N GLY A 62 -5.30 3.48 -7.50
CA GLY A 62 -4.92 2.08 -7.34
C GLY A 62 -5.96 1.10 -7.92
N LYS A 63 -6.22 1.14 -9.22
CA LYS A 63 -7.28 0.32 -9.85
C LYS A 63 -7.13 -1.20 -9.70
N ASP A 64 -5.89 -1.67 -9.55
CA ASP A 64 -5.57 -3.10 -9.37
C ASP A 64 -5.36 -3.45 -7.89
N LEU A 65 -5.52 -2.47 -6.99
CA LEU A 65 -5.27 -2.63 -5.57
C LEU A 65 -6.33 -3.54 -4.96
N VAL A 66 -5.89 -4.56 -4.24
CA VAL A 66 -6.76 -5.57 -3.63
C VAL A 66 -6.69 -5.50 -2.09
N VAL A 67 -5.58 -5.01 -1.55
CA VAL A 67 -5.36 -4.95 -0.11
C VAL A 67 -4.46 -3.78 0.30
N VAL A 68 -4.78 -3.15 1.44
CA VAL A 68 -3.93 -2.16 2.12
C VAL A 68 -3.55 -2.68 3.50
N GLY A 69 -2.28 -2.99 3.70
CA GLY A 69 -1.73 -3.43 4.98
C GLY A 69 -1.06 -2.28 5.74
N ARG A 70 -1.48 -2.00 6.98
CA ARG A 70 -0.75 -1.09 7.88
C ARG A 70 0.12 -1.86 8.87
N ALA A 71 1.42 -1.61 8.85
CA ALA A 71 2.35 -2.11 9.87
C ALA A 71 2.29 -1.23 11.13
N GLY A 72 1.26 -1.46 11.95
CA GLY A 72 0.98 -0.72 13.19
C GLY A 72 -0.35 -1.11 13.82
N ILE A 73 -0.84 -0.27 14.74
CA ILE A 73 -2.16 -0.44 15.39
C ILE A 73 -3.12 0.59 14.80
N GLY A 74 -4.35 0.17 14.52
CA GLY A 74 -5.40 1.03 13.98
C GLY A 74 -5.29 1.24 12.47
N LEU A 75 -6.21 2.03 11.90
CA LEU A 75 -6.28 2.37 10.47
C LEU A 75 -6.63 3.86 10.26
N ASP A 76 -6.15 4.72 11.17
CA ASP A 76 -6.51 6.15 11.24
C ASP A 76 -6.08 6.96 10.00
N ASN A 77 -5.13 6.42 9.23
CA ASN A 77 -4.59 6.99 8.00
C ASN A 77 -5.04 6.24 6.74
N VAL A 78 -6.14 5.49 6.82
CA VAL A 78 -6.76 4.78 5.70
C VAL A 78 -8.24 5.12 5.67
N ASP A 79 -8.74 5.53 4.51
CA ASP A 79 -10.18 5.66 4.28
C ASP A 79 -10.80 4.26 4.09
N VAL A 80 -11.09 3.61 5.22
CA VAL A 80 -11.64 2.24 5.26
C VAL A 80 -13.00 2.15 4.57
N ASN A 81 -13.81 3.21 4.65
CA ASN A 81 -15.12 3.23 3.99
C ASN A 81 -14.93 3.19 2.48
N ARG A 82 -14.08 4.07 1.94
CA ARG A 82 -13.81 4.10 0.51
C ARG A 82 -13.11 2.84 0.03
N ALA A 83 -12.18 2.29 0.81
CA ALA A 83 -11.53 1.01 0.50
C ALA A 83 -12.58 -0.10 0.37
N THR A 84 -13.52 -0.17 1.31
CA THR A 84 -14.61 -1.16 1.29
C THR A 84 -15.51 -1.00 0.06
N GLU A 85 -15.89 0.22 -0.32
CA GLU A 85 -16.68 0.49 -1.53
C GLU A 85 -15.98 0.05 -2.81
N LEU A 86 -14.65 0.17 -2.85
CA LEU A 86 -13.81 -0.22 -3.98
C LEU A 86 -13.42 -1.71 -3.96
N GLY A 87 -13.83 -2.47 -2.94
CA GLY A 87 -13.49 -3.88 -2.77
C GLY A 87 -12.02 -4.11 -2.37
N VAL A 88 -11.38 -3.10 -1.80
CA VAL A 88 -10.02 -3.17 -1.24
C VAL A 88 -10.11 -3.59 0.22
N MET A 89 -9.40 -4.66 0.58
CA MET A 89 -9.36 -5.25 1.93
C MET A 89 -8.39 -4.54 2.88
#